data_AF-A0A6L3F3T8-F1
#
_entry.id   AF-A0A6L3F3T8-F1
#
_cell.length_a   1.000
_cell.length_b   1.000
_cell.length_c   1.000
_cell.angle_alpha   90.00
_cell.angle_beta   90.00
_cell.angle_gamma   90.00
#
_symmetry.space_group_name_H-M   'P 1'
#
loop_
_entity.id
_entity.type
_entity.pdbx_description
1 polymer ?
#
loop_
_entity_poly.entity_id
_entity_poly.type
_entity_poly.pdbx_seq_one_letter_code
_entity_poly.pdbx_strand_id
1 'polypeptide(L)'
;MQRKSLIFTLLAPALLVIAATSAYPLLFALSSSFRRWQLSRSPTPGKFIGFDNYLRAFDDRFFVNSIKVTAIFTVFSVGLTILIGLGMALILQKPGGFNMFIKTLLIFPFAVSPALKGYTFRFMLNPEYGILDALIDLFLHFQPIWSG
;
A
#
# COMPACT_ATOMS: atom_id res chain seq x y z
N MET A 1 5.06 -35.45 23.05
CA MET A 1 6.14 -34.45 22.82
C MET A 1 6.82 -34.54 21.45
N GLN A 2 6.95 -35.72 20.82
CA GLN A 2 7.69 -35.88 19.55
C GLN A 2 7.08 -35.20 18.31
N ARG A 3 5.76 -35.07 18.22
CA ARG A 3 5.07 -34.45 17.07
C ARG A 3 5.35 -32.95 16.91
N LYS A 4 5.58 -32.22 18.01
CA LYS A 4 5.94 -30.78 17.96
C LYS A 4 7.36 -30.58 17.45
N SER A 5 8.30 -31.43 17.87
CA SER A 5 9.71 -31.37 17.44
C SER A 5 9.84 -31.55 15.92
N LEU A 6 9.14 -32.53 15.34
CA LEU A 6 9.14 -32.75 13.88
C LEU A 6 8.60 -31.55 13.09
N ILE A 7 7.54 -30.89 13.59
CA ILE A 7 6.99 -29.68 12.97
C ILE A 7 8.00 -28.53 13.01
N PHE A 8 8.67 -28.31 14.14
CA PHE A 8 9.70 -27.28 14.25
C PHE A 8 10.89 -27.55 13.34
N THR A 9 11.35 -28.81 13.22
CA THR A 9 12.48 -29.15 12.34
C THR A 9 12.14 -28.97 10.85
N LEU A 10 10.91 -29.30 10.44
CA LEU A 10 10.46 -29.10 9.05
C LEU A 10 10.22 -27.63 8.70
N LEU A 11 9.72 -26.83 9.67
CA LEU A 11 9.48 -25.39 9.49
C LEU A 11 10.74 -24.55 9.68
N ALA A 12 11.73 -25.04 10.44
CA ALA A 12 12.96 -24.33 10.74
C ALA A 12 13.68 -23.75 9.51
N PRO A 13 13.93 -24.50 8.41
CA PRO A 13 14.61 -23.93 7.25
C PRO A 13 13.80 -22.82 6.57
N ALA A 14 12.47 -22.99 6.45
CA ALA A 14 11.60 -21.97 5.88
C ALA A 14 11.55 -20.70 6.75
N LEU A 15 11.39 -20.86 8.06
CA LEU A 15 11.39 -19.75 9.01
C LEU A 15 12.74 -19.03 9.06
N LEU A 16 13.85 -19.77 9.00
CA LEU A 16 15.19 -19.22 8.99
C LEU A 16 15.41 -18.38 7.73
N VAL A 17 15.01 -18.88 6.56
CA VAL A 17 15.10 -18.12 5.31
C VAL A 17 14.24 -16.85 5.38
N ILE A 18 12.98 -16.95 5.79
CA ILE A 18 12.08 -15.78 5.92
C ILE A 18 12.64 -14.76 6.92
N ALA A 19 13.10 -15.23 8.08
CA ALA A 19 13.68 -14.37 9.10
C ALA A 19 14.97 -13.73 8.61
N ALA A 20 15.85 -14.47 7.94
CA ALA A 20 17.09 -13.92 7.40
C ALA A 20 16.81 -12.86 6.33
N THR A 21 15.95 -13.15 5.35
CA THR A 21 15.65 -12.22 4.25
C THR A 21 14.83 -11.01 4.69
N SER A 22 14.07 -11.09 5.79
CA SER A 22 13.32 -9.97 6.34
C SER A 22 14.11 -9.16 7.37
N ALA A 23 14.78 -9.85 8.31
CA ALA A 23 15.50 -9.21 9.40
C ALA A 23 16.82 -8.60 8.92
N TYR A 24 17.53 -9.23 7.98
CA TYR A 24 18.78 -8.67 7.45
C TYR A 24 18.62 -7.25 6.86
N PRO A 25 17.74 -7.00 5.86
CA PRO A 25 17.57 -5.66 5.32
C PRO A 25 16.99 -4.69 6.34
N LEU A 26 16.14 -5.16 7.26
CA LEU A 26 15.61 -4.32 8.33
C LEU A 26 16.72 -3.84 9.28
N LEU A 27 17.56 -4.74 9.78
CA LEU A 27 18.70 -4.41 10.64
C LEU A 27 19.71 -3.53 9.90
N PHE A 28 19.93 -3.79 8.62
CA PHE A 28 20.77 -2.97 7.78
C PHE A 28 20.22 -1.54 7.61
N ALA A 29 18.92 -1.40 7.32
CA ALA A 29 18.25 -0.11 7.21
C ALA A 29 18.25 0.65 8.54
N LEU A 30 17.99 -0.04 9.66
CA LEU A 30 18.05 0.54 11.00
C LEU A 30 19.47 1.00 11.36
N SER A 31 20.49 0.18 11.15
CA SER A 31 21.88 0.61 11.42
C SER A 31 22.32 1.76 10.50
N SER A 32 21.80 1.81 9.27
CA SER A 32 22.06 2.89 8.32
C SER A 32 21.32 4.18 8.69
N SER A 33 20.14 4.10 9.32
CA SER A 33 19.38 5.31 9.70
C SER A 33 20.06 6.12 10.80
N PHE A 34 20.95 5.53 11.61
CA PHE A 34 21.78 6.25 12.59
C PHE A 34 23.11 6.78 12.02
N ARG A 35 23.38 6.56 10.73
CA ARG A 35 24.61 6.97 10.06
C ARG A 35 24.33 8.03 9.01
N ARG A 36 25.28 8.94 8.80
CA ARG A 36 25.18 9.90 7.69
C ARG A 36 25.66 9.23 6.42
N TRP A 37 24.76 8.64 5.65
CA TRP A 37 25.12 7.93 4.43
C TRP A 37 24.40 8.49 3.21
N GLN A 38 25.19 8.96 2.24
CA GLN A 38 24.72 9.37 0.92
C GLN A 38 25.31 8.40 -0.10
N LEU A 39 24.49 7.44 -0.55
CA LEU A 39 24.92 6.41 -1.51
C LEU A 39 25.48 7.03 -2.80
N SER A 40 24.97 8.20 -3.22
CA SER A 40 25.46 8.93 -4.39
C SER A 40 26.88 9.51 -4.23
N ARG A 41 27.41 9.61 -3.00
CA ARG A 41 28.74 10.21 -2.74
C ARG A 41 29.77 9.20 -2.24
N SER A 42 29.36 8.14 -1.55
CA SER A 42 30.28 7.10 -1.09
C SER A 42 29.59 5.73 -1.01
N PRO A 43 30.24 4.65 -1.48
CA PRO A 43 29.78 3.28 -1.26
C PRO A 43 29.87 2.86 0.21
N THR A 44 30.64 3.57 1.04
CA THR A 44 30.85 3.23 2.45
C THR A 44 29.95 4.04 3.37
N PRO A 45 29.38 3.41 4.43
CA PRO A 45 28.59 4.11 5.43
C PRO A 45 29.41 5.22 6.10
N GLY A 46 28.88 6.44 6.13
CA GLY A 46 29.54 7.55 6.80
C GLY A 46 29.52 7.44 8.33
N LYS A 47 29.93 8.53 8.99
CA LYS A 47 30.03 8.60 10.46
C LYS A 47 28.68 8.28 11.13
N PHE A 48 28.74 7.64 12.30
CA PHE A 48 27.60 7.48 13.18
C PHE A 48 27.19 8.84 13.74
N ILE A 49 25.93 9.24 13.53
CA ILE A 49 25.38 10.54 13.93
C ILE A 49 24.21 10.41 14.91
N GLY A 50 23.94 9.20 15.41
CA GLY A 50 22.85 8.94 16.34
C GLY A 50 21.49 9.34 15.74
N PHE A 51 20.71 10.11 16.49
CA PHE A 51 19.33 10.48 16.12
C PHE A 51 19.21 11.73 15.23
N ASP A 52 20.33 12.32 14.79
CA ASP A 52 20.36 13.57 14.02
C ASP A 52 19.55 13.48 12.71
N ASN A 53 19.55 12.32 12.04
CA ASN A 53 18.70 12.08 10.86
C ASN A 53 17.20 12.20 11.17
N TYR A 54 16.76 11.74 12.34
CA TYR A 54 15.36 11.80 12.74
C TYR A 54 14.94 13.23 13.09
N LEU A 55 15.77 13.95 13.83
CA LEU A 55 15.52 15.37 14.16
C LEU A 55 15.39 16.21 12.89
N ARG A 56 16.31 16.03 11.93
CA ARG A 56 16.23 16.71 10.62
C ARG A 56 15.00 16.31 9.82
N ALA A 57 14.59 15.04 9.87
CA ALA A 57 13.38 14.59 9.18
C ALA A 57 12.13 15.28 9.75
N PHE A 58 11.99 15.38 11.08
CA PHE A 58 10.84 16.05 11.68
C PHE A 58 10.82 17.57 11.49
N ASP A 59 11.97 18.21 11.27
CA ASP A 59 12.06 19.63 10.93
C ASP A 59 11.77 19.91 9.44
N ASP A 60 11.85 18.88 8.58
CA ASP A 60 11.53 18.99 7.16
C ASP A 60 10.00 19.02 6.94
N ARG A 61 9.52 20.17 6.44
CA ARG A 61 8.10 20.38 6.10
C ARG A 61 7.58 19.36 5.10
N PHE A 62 8.40 18.90 4.15
CA PHE A 62 7.98 17.91 3.17
C PHE A 62 7.75 16.56 3.83
N PHE A 63 8.63 16.15 4.75
CA PHE A 63 8.48 14.90 5.49
C PHE A 63 7.21 14.89 6.36
N VAL A 64 6.99 15.96 7.13
CA VAL A 64 5.79 16.09 7.98
C VAL A 64 4.51 16.11 7.13
N ASN A 65 4.52 16.82 6.00
CA ASN A 65 3.40 16.83 5.07
C ASN A 65 3.14 15.43 4.49
N SER A 66 4.17 14.69 4.07
CA SER A 66 4.04 13.32 3.59
C SER A 66 3.42 12.41 4.65
N ILE A 67 3.86 12.48 5.91
CA ILE A 67 3.25 11.71 7.01
C ILE A 67 1.75 12.04 7.12
N LYS A 68 1.38 13.33 7.11
CA LYS A 68 -0.01 13.76 7.23
C LYS A 68 -0.86 13.24 6.07
N VAL A 69 -0.39 13.41 4.83
CA VAL A 69 -1.11 12.96 3.64
C VAL A 69 -1.27 11.44 3.65
N THR A 70 -0.22 10.69 3.96
CA THR A 70 -0.29 9.22 4.07
C THR A 70 -1.23 8.78 5.18
N ALA A 71 -1.16 9.40 6.36
CA ALA A 71 -2.04 9.05 7.47
C ALA A 71 -3.52 9.30 7.14
N ILE A 72 -3.85 10.46 6.57
CA ILE A 72 -5.21 10.79 6.12
C ILE A 72 -5.65 9.77 5.07
N PHE A 73 -4.84 9.56 4.03
CA PHE A 73 -5.14 8.59 2.96
C PHE A 73 -5.39 7.19 3.52
N THR A 74 -4.54 6.69 4.42
CA THR A 74 -4.69 5.37 5.03
C THR A 74 -5.96 5.26 5.87
N VAL A 75 -6.25 6.24 6.73
CA VAL A 75 -7.45 6.22 7.58
C VAL A 75 -8.72 6.19 6.73
N PHE A 76 -8.84 7.08 5.74
CA PHE A 76 -10.01 7.12 4.86
C PHE A 76 -10.11 5.86 3.98
N SER A 77 -9.00 5.44 3.37
CA SER A 77 -8.96 4.28 2.49
C SER A 77 -9.32 2.99 3.23
N VAL A 78 -8.66 2.72 4.37
CA VAL A 78 -8.92 1.53 5.17
C VAL A 78 -10.32 1.58 5.78
N GLY A 79 -10.72 2.72 6.34
CA GLY A 79 -12.05 2.90 6.91
C GLY A 79 -13.16 2.63 5.89
N LEU A 80 -13.07 3.26 4.72
CA LEU A 80 -14.05 3.07 3.65
C LEU A 80 -14.05 1.63 3.12
N THR A 81 -12.87 1.01 2.97
CA THR A 81 -12.75 -0.39 2.54
C THR A 81 -13.42 -1.34 3.52
N ILE A 82 -13.25 -1.14 4.84
CA ILE A 82 -13.89 -1.95 5.87
C ILE A 82 -15.41 -1.76 5.83
N LEU A 83 -15.89 -0.52 5.75
CA LEU A 83 -17.33 -0.23 5.71
C LEU A 83 -18.00 -0.86 4.49
N ILE A 84 -17.42 -0.68 3.30
CA ILE A 84 -17.93 -1.27 2.06
C ILE A 84 -17.84 -2.80 2.12
N GLY A 85 -16.70 -3.35 2.54
CA GLY A 85 -16.48 -4.79 2.64
C GLY A 85 -17.46 -5.47 3.59
N LEU A 86 -17.71 -4.85 4.76
CA LEU A 86 -18.70 -5.34 5.72
C LEU A 86 -20.12 -5.22 5.18
N GLY A 87 -20.47 -4.09 4.55
CA GLY A 87 -21.78 -3.91 3.90
C GLY A 87 -22.05 -4.98 2.85
N MET A 88 -21.08 -5.24 1.97
CA MET A 88 -21.16 -6.31 0.98
C MET A 88 -21.26 -7.68 1.64
N ALA A 89 -20.48 -7.96 2.70
CA ALA A 89 -20.53 -9.23 3.41
C ALA A 89 -21.92 -9.52 4.02
N LEU A 90 -22.58 -8.50 4.58
CA LEU A 90 -23.94 -8.61 5.13
C LEU A 90 -24.99 -8.86 4.04
N ILE A 91 -24.90 -8.16 2.90
CA ILE A 91 -25.81 -8.37 1.76
C ILE A 91 -25.64 -9.79 1.20
N LEU A 92 -24.40 -10.27 1.08
CA LEU A 92 -24.07 -11.58 0.52
C LEU A 92 -24.21 -12.73 1.54
N GLN A 93 -24.61 -12.45 2.77
CA GLN A 93 -24.79 -13.47 3.81
C GLN A 93 -25.96 -14.41 3.49
N LYS A 94 -27.06 -13.87 2.93
CA LYS A 94 -28.24 -14.67 2.57
C LYS A 94 -27.96 -15.44 1.27
N PRO A 95 -28.27 -16.75 1.20
CA PRO A 95 -28.08 -17.51 -0.03
C PRO A 95 -28.98 -16.97 -1.14
N GLY A 96 -28.36 -16.51 -2.22
CA GLY A 96 -29.03 -16.04 -3.44
C GLY A 96 -28.25 -16.50 -4.66
N GLY A 97 -28.95 -16.78 -5.77
CA GLY A 97 -28.33 -17.29 -7.00
C GLY A 97 -27.24 -16.38 -7.58
N PHE A 98 -27.31 -15.07 -7.32
CA PHE A 98 -26.34 -14.08 -7.82
C PHE A 98 -25.10 -13.89 -6.92
N ASN A 99 -25.06 -14.50 -5.73
CA ASN A 99 -23.96 -14.32 -4.79
C ASN A 99 -22.61 -14.78 -5.36
N MET A 100 -22.60 -15.86 -6.15
CA MET A 100 -21.37 -16.37 -6.74
C MET A 100 -20.77 -15.37 -7.74
N PHE A 101 -21.62 -14.74 -8.56
CA PHE A 101 -21.19 -13.72 -9.51
C PHE A 101 -20.58 -12.50 -8.81
N ILE A 102 -21.26 -11.97 -7.78
CA ILE A 102 -20.77 -10.80 -7.03
C ILE A 102 -19.45 -11.10 -6.31
N LYS A 103 -19.31 -12.29 -5.69
CA LYS A 103 -18.05 -12.69 -5.04
C LYS A 103 -16.89 -12.77 -6.02
N THR A 104 -17.13 -13.30 -7.22
CA THR A 104 -16.11 -13.35 -8.28
C THR A 104 -15.71 -11.94 -8.72
N LEU A 105 -16.66 -11.03 -8.90
CA LEU A 105 -16.38 -9.65 -9.28
C LEU A 105 -15.57 -8.90 -8.20
N LEU A 106 -15.83 -9.17 -6.92
CA LEU A 106 -15.07 -8.59 -5.80
C LEU A 106 -13.61 -9.08 -5.74
N ILE A 107 -13.33 -10.31 -6.21
CA ILE A 107 -11.99 -10.88 -6.24
C ILE A 107 -11.22 -10.44 -7.50
N PHE A 108 -11.92 -10.15 -8.59
CA PHE A 108 -11.32 -9.71 -9.85
C PHE A 108 -10.23 -8.62 -9.74
N PRO A 109 -10.42 -7.51 -9.00
CA PRO A 109 -9.40 -6.46 -8.91
C PRO A 109 -8.08 -6.91 -8.25
N PHE A 110 -8.07 -8.02 -7.52
CA PHE A 110 -6.87 -8.60 -6.92
C PHE A 110 -6.04 -9.38 -7.95
N ALA A 111 -6.64 -9.84 -9.04
CA ALA A 111 -5.94 -10.50 -10.14
C ALA A 111 -5.22 -9.50 -11.07
N VAL A 112 -5.62 -8.22 -11.03
CA VAL A 112 -5.07 -7.17 -11.89
C VAL A 112 -3.76 -6.64 -11.30
N SER A 113 -2.73 -6.54 -12.14
CA SER A 113 -1.41 -6.03 -11.73
C SER A 113 -1.49 -4.56 -11.25
N PRO A 114 -0.63 -4.14 -10.30
CA PRO A 114 -0.59 -2.75 -9.86
C PRO A 114 -0.35 -1.75 -11.00
N ALA A 115 0.51 -2.11 -11.97
CA ALA A 115 0.80 -1.29 -13.14
C ALA A 115 -0.45 -1.06 -14.00
N LEU A 116 -1.20 -2.14 -14.30
CA LEU A 116 -2.41 -2.04 -15.12
C LEU A 116 -3.47 -1.20 -14.41
N LYS A 117 -3.66 -1.35 -13.09
CA LYS A 117 -4.55 -0.47 -12.31
C LYS A 117 -4.16 1.01 -12.50
N GLY A 118 -2.87 1.33 -12.41
CA GLY A 118 -2.38 2.69 -12.63
C GLY A 118 -2.69 3.23 -14.03
N TYR A 119 -2.45 2.42 -15.07
CA TYR A 119 -2.79 2.81 -16.44
C TYR A 119 -4.29 3.01 -16.64
N THR A 120 -5.12 2.09 -16.15
CA THR A 120 -6.57 2.21 -16.26
C THR A 120 -7.08 3.50 -15.63
N PHE A 121 -6.64 3.84 -14.41
CA PHE A 121 -7.01 5.11 -13.78
C PHE A 121 -6.53 6.32 -14.58
N ARG A 122 -5.30 6.28 -15.13
CA ARG A 122 -4.79 7.35 -15.99
C ARG A 122 -5.64 7.55 -17.25
N PHE A 123 -6.08 6.47 -17.89
CA PHE A 123 -6.98 6.56 -19.05
C PHE A 123 -8.37 7.05 -18.67
N MET A 124 -8.90 6.60 -17.53
CA MET A 124 -10.21 7.01 -17.04
C MET A 124 -10.27 8.50 -16.66
N LEU A 125 -9.15 9.04 -16.14
CA LEU A 125 -8.96 10.44 -15.76
C LEU A 125 -8.43 11.29 -16.93
N ASN A 126 -8.45 10.81 -18.17
CA ASN A 126 -8.00 11.59 -19.31
C ASN A 126 -8.98 12.75 -19.58
N PRO A 127 -8.53 14.01 -19.67
CA PRO A 127 -9.41 15.16 -19.89
C PRO A 127 -10.20 15.15 -21.20
N GLU A 128 -9.66 14.56 -22.26
CA GLU A 128 -10.23 14.65 -23.61
C GLU A 128 -11.28 13.57 -23.89
N TYR A 129 -11.12 12.38 -23.32
CA TYR A 129 -11.96 11.20 -23.60
C TYR A 129 -12.09 10.26 -22.41
N GLY A 130 -11.77 10.74 -21.20
CA GLY A 130 -11.89 9.97 -19.97
C GLY A 130 -13.35 9.73 -19.63
N ILE A 131 -13.66 8.47 -19.30
CA ILE A 131 -15.02 8.09 -18.91
C ILE A 131 -15.47 8.78 -17.62
N LEU A 132 -14.52 9.20 -16.75
CA LEU A 132 -14.87 9.86 -15.49
C LEU A 132 -15.39 11.27 -15.72
N ASP A 133 -14.78 12.04 -16.61
CA ASP A 133 -15.26 13.40 -16.92
C ASP A 133 -16.64 13.34 -17.59
N ALA A 134 -16.86 12.38 -18.50
CA ALA A 134 -18.17 12.14 -19.10
C ALA A 134 -19.25 11.75 -18.06
N LEU A 135 -18.90 10.92 -17.07
CA LEU A 135 -19.82 10.54 -16.00
C LEU A 135 -20.10 11.71 -15.04
N ILE A 136 -19.09 12.54 -14.73
CA ILE A 136 -19.25 13.71 -13.87
C ILE A 136 -20.16 14.74 -14.56
N ASP A 137 -19.96 15.02 -15.84
CA ASP A 137 -20.81 15.95 -16.59
C ASP A 137 -22.26 15.42 -16.65
N LEU A 138 -22.46 14.13 -16.91
CA LEU A 138 -23.79 13.52 -17.00
C LEU A 138 -24.58 13.58 -15.66
N PHE A 139 -23.93 13.28 -14.53
CA PHE A 139 -24.63 13.17 -13.23
C PHE A 139 -24.63 14.47 -12.43
N LEU A 140 -23.58 15.28 -12.55
CA LEU A 140 -23.36 16.45 -11.70
C LEU A 140 -23.44 17.76 -12.49
N HIS A 141 -23.53 17.74 -13.82
CA HIS A 141 -23.50 18.92 -14.70
C HIS A 141 -22.38 19.90 -14.31
N PHE A 142 -21.26 19.35 -13.82
CA PHE A 142 -20.15 20.12 -13.27
C PHE A 142 -18.96 19.96 -14.20
N GLN A 143 -18.53 21.05 -14.83
CA GLN A 143 -17.33 21.08 -15.66
C GLN A 143 -16.10 20.98 -14.74
N PRO A 144 -15.32 19.89 -14.77
CA PRO A 144 -14.19 19.71 -13.87
C PRO A 144 -13.06 20.71 -14.18
N ILE A 145 -12.42 21.28 -13.15
CA ILE A 145 -11.44 22.37 -13.29
C ILE A 145 -10.16 21.93 -14.04
N TRP A 146 -9.94 20.61 -14.17
CA TRP A 146 -8.82 19.98 -14.86
C TRP A 146 -9.09 19.63 -16.33
N SER A 147 -10.28 19.94 -16.86
CA SER A 147 -10.64 19.68 -18.26
C SER A 147 -10.23 20.80 -19.24
N GLY A 148 -9.29 21.67 -18.85
CA GLY A 148 -8.78 22.80 -19.63
C GLY A 148 -7.27 22.78 -19.82
#